data_AF-A0A7C9VSR4-F1
#
_entry.id   AF-A0A7C9VSR4-F1
#
_cell.length_a   1.000
_cell.length_b   1.000
_cell.length_c   1.000
_cell.angle_alpha   90.00
_cell.angle_beta   90.00
_cell.angle_gamma   90.00
#
_symmetry.space_group_name_H-M   'P 1'
#
loop_
_entity.id
_entity.type
_entity.pdbx_description
1 polymer ?
#
loop_
_entity_poly.entity_id
_entity_poly.type
_entity_poly.pdbx_seq_one_letter_code
_entity_poly.pdbx_strand_id
1 'polypeptide(L)'
;MGRHTLLRSLLVAAMAFGTVTSAAVTPALADTTATTAAQADLATARRDTVRRTAFSEFVSAELRAEALQALLSNRGDAAIDEFFATGIAKARARATERETNNRRYVQEINRYSPSGSAVRFTSDQALAGSANAQDVYVQSGYERARAADEANNNQHQEHLARLAGEDRAYVAYLAANDPGVQVRAAAQRAIEGDDTQVGLFFKYYWGIGADLDNEGFRRRTLEQNEIWHRAIRALTDAALAAEKAERESSGELARKARLDAIARWDEAAREAGQSSVDWNAEKAKADAQAAAWAQVAEHARSAQSEQDWAAILDRAATSTGSWADEAAWALSQATFWQDLATKAKKSADAARDRELGAR
;
A
#
# COMPACT_ATOMS: atom_id res chain seq x y z
N MET A 1 47.91 -19.84 1.82
CA MET A 1 48.00 -21.27 2.17
C MET A 1 48.57 -21.37 3.58
N GLY A 2 48.05 -22.09 4.57
CA GLY A 2 46.80 -22.87 4.63
C GLY A 2 46.89 -23.93 5.75
N ARG A 3 46.01 -23.83 6.76
CA ARG A 3 45.75 -24.76 7.90
C ARG A 3 46.66 -24.71 9.15
N HIS A 4 46.02 -24.37 10.28
CA HIS A 4 46.41 -24.73 11.65
C HIS A 4 45.43 -25.77 12.23
N THR A 5 45.93 -26.71 13.06
CA THR A 5 45.21 -27.72 13.90
C THR A 5 46.27 -28.50 14.71
N LEU A 6 46.10 -29.03 15.94
CA LEU A 6 45.14 -28.94 17.07
C LEU A 6 45.98 -28.72 18.37
N LEU A 7 45.55 -28.05 19.44
CA LEU A 7 44.46 -28.33 20.42
C LEU A 7 44.68 -29.58 21.31
N ARG A 8 44.83 -29.35 22.64
CA ARG A 8 44.65 -30.30 23.75
C ARG A 8 44.01 -29.58 24.95
N SER A 9 43.15 -30.27 25.70
CA SER A 9 42.25 -29.71 26.74
C SER A 9 42.52 -30.34 28.12
N LEU A 10 41.99 -29.76 29.21
CA LEU A 10 41.69 -30.47 30.48
C LEU A 10 40.63 -29.75 31.35
N LEU A 11 40.05 -30.49 32.31
CA LEU A 11 38.80 -30.26 33.07
C LEU A 11 38.94 -29.54 34.43
N VAL A 12 37.81 -29.16 35.08
CA VAL A 12 37.32 -29.61 36.43
C VAL A 12 36.00 -28.88 36.84
N ALA A 13 35.20 -29.45 37.76
CA ALA A 13 33.83 -29.02 38.16
C ALA A 13 33.54 -29.14 39.69
N ALA A 14 32.43 -28.56 40.20
CA ALA A 14 31.84 -28.83 41.54
C ALA A 14 30.36 -28.35 41.69
N MET A 15 29.59 -28.93 42.63
CA MET A 15 28.17 -28.64 42.94
C MET A 15 27.83 -28.92 44.44
N ALA A 16 26.83 -28.26 45.05
CA ALA A 16 26.30 -28.60 46.40
C ALA A 16 24.88 -28.03 46.68
N PHE A 17 24.12 -28.66 47.61
CA PHE A 17 22.74 -28.33 48.04
C PHE A 17 22.58 -28.39 49.58
N GLY A 18 21.49 -27.84 50.15
CA GLY A 18 21.12 -27.97 51.58
C GLY A 18 19.63 -27.67 51.89
N THR A 19 19.09 -28.23 52.98
CA THR A 19 17.65 -28.24 53.34
C THR A 19 17.38 -27.72 54.78
N VAL A 20 16.10 -27.46 55.12
CA VAL A 20 15.65 -26.83 56.39
C VAL A 20 14.48 -27.62 57.02
N THR A 21 14.36 -27.60 58.36
CA THR A 21 13.21 -28.12 59.12
C THR A 21 12.70 -27.11 60.15
N SER A 22 11.38 -26.99 60.34
CA SER A 22 10.72 -26.10 61.31
C SER A 22 9.71 -26.86 62.19
N ALA A 23 9.43 -26.31 63.38
CA ALA A 23 8.47 -26.87 64.35
C ALA A 23 7.12 -26.12 64.32
N ALA A 24 6.04 -26.79 64.74
CA ALA A 24 4.66 -26.30 64.64
C ALA A 24 4.01 -25.98 66.00
N VAL A 25 3.02 -25.08 65.98
CA VAL A 25 2.10 -24.77 67.10
C VAL A 25 0.67 -24.79 66.56
N THR A 26 -0.27 -25.40 67.29
CA THR A 26 -1.67 -25.57 66.88
C THR A 26 -2.60 -24.41 67.30
N PRO A 27 -3.69 -24.13 66.54
CA PRO A 27 -4.52 -22.94 66.72
C PRO A 27 -5.85 -23.20 67.48
N ALA A 28 -6.38 -22.18 68.16
CA ALA A 28 -7.72 -22.25 68.80
C ALA A 28 -8.43 -20.87 68.97
N LEU A 29 -8.27 -19.94 68.02
CA LEU A 29 -8.99 -18.64 68.02
C LEU A 29 -9.43 -18.16 66.61
N ALA A 30 -9.29 -18.99 65.57
CA ALA A 30 -9.41 -18.55 64.18
C ALA A 30 -10.81 -18.72 63.54
N ASP A 31 -11.67 -19.59 64.07
CA ASP A 31 -12.82 -20.14 63.31
C ASP A 31 -14.02 -19.16 63.20
N THR A 32 -14.35 -18.47 64.29
CA THR A 32 -15.48 -17.52 64.33
C THR A 32 -15.19 -16.25 63.53
N THR A 33 -13.94 -15.78 63.53
CA THR A 33 -13.47 -14.63 62.74
C THR A 33 -13.25 -14.99 61.27
N ALA A 34 -12.83 -16.22 60.96
CA ALA A 34 -12.77 -16.69 59.57
C ALA A 34 -14.15 -16.71 58.91
N THR A 35 -15.21 -17.09 59.65
CA THR A 35 -16.58 -17.15 59.11
C THR A 35 -17.11 -15.77 58.71
N THR A 36 -16.91 -14.74 59.53
CA THR A 36 -17.37 -13.36 59.24
C THR A 36 -16.51 -12.67 58.19
N ALA A 37 -15.18 -12.90 58.20
CA ALA A 37 -14.29 -12.41 57.14
C ALA A 37 -14.66 -13.03 55.77
N ALA A 38 -14.82 -14.36 55.70
CA ALA A 38 -15.21 -15.04 54.46
C ALA A 38 -16.58 -14.59 53.93
N GLN A 39 -17.53 -14.23 54.80
CA GLN A 39 -18.82 -13.65 54.39
C GLN A 39 -18.66 -12.22 53.83
N ALA A 40 -17.81 -11.39 54.42
CA ALA A 40 -17.51 -10.04 53.92
C ALA A 40 -16.73 -10.08 52.58
N ASP A 41 -15.79 -11.01 52.43
CA ASP A 41 -15.06 -11.26 51.19
C ASP A 41 -15.99 -11.78 50.08
N LEU A 42 -16.90 -12.70 50.41
CA LEU A 42 -17.92 -13.19 49.48
C LEU A 42 -18.88 -12.07 49.03
N ALA A 43 -19.33 -11.20 49.93
CA ALA A 43 -20.18 -10.05 49.58
C ALA A 43 -19.44 -9.08 48.64
N THR A 44 -18.15 -8.84 48.89
CA THR A 44 -17.30 -7.99 48.04
C THR A 44 -17.08 -8.61 46.66
N ALA A 45 -16.73 -9.91 46.60
CA ALA A 45 -16.56 -10.64 45.34
C ALA A 45 -17.87 -10.73 44.52
N ARG A 46 -19.02 -10.84 45.19
CA ARG A 46 -20.35 -10.77 44.56
C ARG A 46 -20.59 -9.39 43.95
N ARG A 47 -20.41 -8.30 44.70
CA ARG A 47 -20.53 -6.92 44.20
C ARG A 47 -19.64 -6.67 42.98
N ASP A 48 -18.37 -7.09 43.05
CA ASP A 48 -17.41 -6.95 41.94
C ASP A 48 -17.84 -7.77 40.71
N THR A 49 -18.38 -8.97 40.90
CA THR A 49 -18.90 -9.79 39.81
C THR A 49 -20.09 -9.12 39.14
N VAL A 50 -21.09 -8.64 39.91
CA VAL A 50 -22.24 -7.90 39.35
C VAL A 50 -21.77 -6.63 38.64
N ARG A 51 -20.80 -5.89 39.19
CA ARG A 51 -20.20 -4.71 38.56
C ARG A 51 -19.53 -5.02 37.23
N ARG A 52 -18.74 -6.11 37.16
CA ARG A 52 -18.15 -6.57 35.89
C ARG A 52 -19.23 -6.98 34.90
N THR A 53 -20.29 -7.67 35.34
CA THR A 53 -21.41 -8.06 34.48
C THR A 53 -22.15 -6.85 33.92
N ALA A 54 -22.45 -5.83 34.74
CA ALA A 54 -23.15 -4.60 34.34
C ALA A 54 -22.45 -3.81 33.22
N PHE A 55 -21.11 -3.75 33.24
CA PHE A 55 -20.33 -2.95 32.30
C PHE A 55 -19.58 -3.77 31.23
N SER A 56 -19.84 -5.07 31.10
CA SER A 56 -19.18 -5.94 30.10
C SER A 56 -19.92 -5.93 28.76
N GLU A 57 -19.25 -5.43 27.72
CA GLU A 57 -19.77 -5.45 26.34
C GLU A 57 -19.99 -6.88 25.79
N PHE A 58 -19.30 -7.88 26.35
CA PHE A 58 -19.42 -9.30 25.99
C PHE A 58 -20.62 -10.01 26.63
N VAL A 59 -21.50 -9.28 27.32
CA VAL A 59 -22.68 -9.80 28.02
C VAL A 59 -23.96 -9.21 27.42
N SER A 60 -25.00 -10.05 27.30
CA SER A 60 -26.31 -9.64 26.77
C SER A 60 -26.87 -8.42 27.51
N ALA A 61 -27.61 -7.57 26.79
CA ALA A 61 -28.15 -6.34 27.37
C ALA A 61 -29.09 -6.63 28.55
N GLU A 62 -29.80 -7.75 28.53
CA GLU A 62 -30.72 -8.21 29.57
C GLU A 62 -29.99 -8.54 30.87
N LEU A 63 -28.79 -9.15 30.77
CA LEU A 63 -27.98 -9.52 31.92
C LEU A 63 -27.15 -8.33 32.44
N ARG A 64 -26.75 -7.41 31.54
CA ARG A 64 -26.25 -6.08 31.93
C ARG A 64 -27.29 -5.26 32.68
N ALA A 65 -28.52 -5.19 32.18
CA ALA A 65 -29.62 -4.43 32.78
C ALA A 65 -30.03 -4.99 34.15
N GLU A 66 -30.16 -6.31 34.29
CA GLU A 66 -30.43 -6.95 35.58
C GLU A 66 -29.29 -6.69 36.60
N ALA A 67 -28.03 -6.72 36.14
CA ALA A 67 -26.88 -6.40 36.99
C ALA A 67 -26.83 -4.92 37.40
N LEU A 68 -27.12 -3.99 36.48
CA LEU A 68 -27.25 -2.56 36.80
C LEU A 68 -28.41 -2.30 37.76
N GLN A 69 -29.55 -2.95 37.58
CA GLN A 69 -30.70 -2.86 38.48
C GLN A 69 -30.36 -3.37 39.89
N ALA A 70 -29.57 -4.43 40.01
CA ALA A 70 -29.09 -4.93 41.30
C ALA A 70 -28.13 -3.93 41.99
N LEU A 71 -27.20 -3.32 41.24
CA LEU A 71 -26.25 -2.33 41.76
C LEU A 71 -26.89 -1.00 42.16
N LEU A 72 -27.92 -0.56 41.42
CA LEU A 72 -28.64 0.68 41.67
C LEU A 72 -29.81 0.51 42.65
N SER A 73 -30.02 -0.68 43.20
CA SER A 73 -31.13 -0.95 44.12
C SER A 73 -30.84 -0.43 45.53
N ASN A 74 -31.77 0.36 46.08
CA ASN A 74 -31.76 0.80 47.48
C ASN A 74 -31.83 -0.35 48.51
N ARG A 75 -32.00 -1.61 48.06
CA ARG A 75 -31.97 -2.81 48.92
C ARG A 75 -30.55 -3.34 49.20
N GLY A 76 -29.52 -2.79 48.57
CA GLY A 76 -28.13 -3.21 48.77
C GLY A 76 -27.90 -4.69 48.47
N ASP A 77 -27.21 -5.40 49.35
CA ASP A 77 -26.77 -6.79 49.13
C ASP A 77 -27.92 -7.76 48.87
N ALA A 78 -29.12 -7.51 49.39
CA ALA A 78 -30.30 -8.34 49.12
C ALA A 78 -30.68 -8.35 47.62
N ALA A 79 -30.43 -7.26 46.87
CA ALA A 79 -30.65 -7.23 45.43
C ALA A 79 -29.56 -7.97 44.65
N ILE A 80 -28.33 -7.99 45.17
CA ILE A 80 -27.20 -8.73 44.60
C ILE A 80 -27.40 -10.23 44.82
N ASP A 81 -27.86 -10.65 45.99
CA ASP A 81 -28.20 -12.04 46.26
C ASP A 81 -29.39 -12.53 45.42
N GLU A 82 -30.42 -11.68 45.22
CA GLU A 82 -31.53 -12.00 44.30
C GLU A 82 -31.07 -12.12 42.84
N PHE A 83 -30.11 -11.28 42.40
CA PHE A 83 -29.48 -11.38 41.09
C PHE A 83 -28.81 -12.75 40.90
N PHE A 84 -28.02 -13.22 41.86
CA PHE A 84 -27.42 -14.56 41.78
C PHE A 84 -28.45 -15.70 41.89
N ALA A 85 -29.45 -15.56 42.76
CA ALA A 85 -30.43 -16.60 43.02
C ALA A 85 -31.43 -16.81 41.86
N THR A 86 -31.90 -15.72 41.22
CA THR A 86 -32.89 -15.82 40.12
C THR A 86 -32.67 -14.84 38.97
N GLY A 87 -32.04 -13.68 39.21
CA GLY A 87 -31.87 -12.65 38.18
C GLY A 87 -31.06 -13.12 36.97
N ILE A 88 -29.93 -13.83 37.18
CA ILE A 88 -29.13 -14.39 36.09
C ILE A 88 -29.95 -15.35 35.22
N ALA A 89 -30.76 -16.22 35.83
CA ALA A 89 -31.58 -17.19 35.10
C ALA A 89 -32.70 -16.50 34.29
N LYS A 90 -33.40 -15.54 34.91
CA LYS A 90 -34.43 -14.71 34.26
C LYS A 90 -33.84 -13.90 33.10
N ALA A 91 -32.69 -13.26 33.30
CA ALA A 91 -32.02 -12.46 32.29
C ALA A 91 -31.50 -13.32 31.12
N ARG A 92 -30.98 -14.51 31.38
CA ARG A 92 -30.60 -15.48 30.32
C ARG A 92 -31.82 -15.95 29.53
N ALA A 93 -32.94 -16.25 30.18
CA ALA A 93 -34.17 -16.64 29.49
C ALA A 93 -34.68 -15.52 28.55
N ARG A 94 -34.74 -14.27 29.05
CA ARG A 94 -35.11 -13.10 28.24
C ARG A 94 -34.12 -12.85 27.09
N ALA A 95 -32.83 -13.05 27.31
CA ALA A 95 -31.82 -12.94 26.26
C ALA A 95 -32.05 -14.00 25.16
N THR A 96 -32.23 -15.27 25.52
CA THR A 96 -32.52 -16.35 24.56
C THR A 96 -33.83 -16.11 23.79
N GLU A 97 -34.86 -15.58 24.44
CA GLU A 97 -36.11 -15.18 23.80
C GLU A 97 -35.88 -14.02 22.80
N ARG A 98 -35.14 -12.99 23.20
CA ARG A 98 -34.77 -11.88 22.31
C ARG A 98 -33.94 -12.34 21.11
N GLU A 99 -32.93 -13.17 21.33
CA GLU A 99 -32.11 -13.75 20.25
C GLU A 99 -32.96 -14.55 19.26
N THR A 100 -33.90 -15.35 19.76
CA THR A 100 -34.85 -16.11 18.94
C THR A 100 -35.77 -15.19 18.12
N ASN A 101 -36.29 -14.13 18.75
CA ASN A 101 -37.18 -13.17 18.10
C ASN A 101 -36.44 -12.30 17.08
N ASN A 102 -35.24 -11.79 17.42
CA ASN A 102 -34.37 -11.06 16.51
C ASN A 102 -34.02 -11.93 15.29
N ARG A 103 -33.57 -13.17 15.48
CA ARG A 103 -33.29 -14.10 14.38
C ARG A 103 -34.50 -14.32 13.48
N ARG A 104 -35.70 -14.55 14.06
CA ARG A 104 -36.94 -14.71 13.29
C ARG A 104 -37.27 -13.45 12.48
N TYR A 105 -37.14 -12.28 13.08
CA TYR A 105 -37.39 -11.00 12.42
C TYR A 105 -36.43 -10.74 11.26
N VAL A 106 -35.13 -11.01 11.41
CA VAL A 106 -34.17 -10.89 10.30
C VAL A 106 -34.45 -11.94 9.20
N GLN A 107 -34.87 -13.16 9.56
CA GLN A 107 -35.31 -14.18 8.59
C GLN A 107 -36.54 -13.74 7.80
N GLU A 108 -37.49 -13.06 8.46
CA GLU A 108 -38.71 -12.56 7.83
C GLU A 108 -38.42 -11.38 6.89
N ILE A 109 -37.60 -10.42 7.32
CA ILE A 109 -37.06 -9.36 6.45
C ILE A 109 -36.38 -9.97 5.23
N ASN A 110 -35.42 -10.88 5.43
CA ASN A 110 -34.65 -11.49 4.34
C ASN A 110 -35.54 -12.19 3.31
N ARG A 111 -36.55 -12.93 3.80
CA ARG A 111 -37.51 -13.68 2.97
C ARG A 111 -38.32 -12.79 2.04
N TYR A 112 -38.72 -11.60 2.49
CA TYR A 112 -39.57 -10.67 1.74
C TYR A 112 -38.79 -9.52 1.07
N SER A 113 -37.50 -9.38 1.34
CA SER A 113 -36.63 -8.39 0.68
C SER A 113 -36.43 -8.74 -0.81
N PRO A 114 -36.46 -7.75 -1.72
CA PRO A 114 -36.13 -7.96 -3.12
C PRO A 114 -34.75 -8.60 -3.30
N SER A 115 -34.63 -9.56 -4.20
CA SER A 115 -33.32 -10.08 -4.62
C SER A 115 -32.50 -8.93 -5.21
N GLY A 116 -31.26 -8.76 -4.75
CA GLY A 116 -30.40 -7.65 -5.15
C GLY A 116 -30.43 -6.42 -4.22
N SER A 117 -31.30 -6.37 -3.22
CA SER A 117 -31.42 -5.20 -2.33
C SER A 117 -30.35 -5.16 -1.22
N ALA A 118 -30.09 -3.96 -0.68
CA ALA A 118 -29.23 -3.72 0.48
C ALA A 118 -29.81 -4.38 1.72
N VAL A 119 -31.13 -4.30 1.94
CA VAL A 119 -31.84 -5.03 3.00
C VAL A 119 -31.63 -6.54 2.83
N ARG A 120 -31.70 -7.08 1.60
CA ARG A 120 -31.43 -8.49 1.35
C ARG A 120 -29.99 -8.89 1.73
N PHE A 121 -29.00 -8.19 1.19
CA PHE A 121 -27.58 -8.46 1.46
C PHE A 121 -27.22 -8.34 2.96
N THR A 122 -27.64 -7.25 3.61
CA THR A 122 -27.32 -7.00 5.02
C THR A 122 -28.08 -7.92 5.98
N SER A 123 -29.29 -8.37 5.63
CA SER A 123 -30.01 -9.40 6.40
C SER A 123 -29.36 -10.78 6.23
N ASP A 124 -28.91 -11.15 5.01
CA ASP A 124 -28.11 -12.38 4.79
C ASP A 124 -26.83 -12.36 5.66
N GLN A 125 -26.12 -11.22 5.70
CA GLN A 125 -24.94 -11.04 6.54
C GLN A 125 -25.26 -11.13 8.05
N ALA A 126 -26.36 -10.54 8.51
CA ALA A 126 -26.79 -10.63 9.91
C ALA A 126 -27.21 -12.06 10.31
N LEU A 127 -27.80 -12.84 9.40
CA LEU A 127 -28.18 -14.24 9.64
C LEU A 127 -26.98 -15.18 9.69
N ALA A 128 -25.93 -14.90 8.93
CA ALA A 128 -24.64 -15.58 9.01
C ALA A 128 -23.81 -15.15 10.25
N GLY A 129 -24.11 -13.98 10.81
CA GLY A 129 -23.44 -13.41 11.98
C GLY A 129 -23.92 -13.94 13.34
N SER A 130 -23.36 -13.34 14.40
CA SER A 130 -23.70 -13.66 15.79
C SER A 130 -25.05 -13.08 16.23
N ALA A 131 -25.54 -13.51 17.39
CA ALA A 131 -26.76 -12.97 18.00
C ALA A 131 -26.68 -11.44 18.25
N ASN A 132 -25.47 -10.91 18.51
CA ASN A 132 -25.25 -9.47 18.63
C ASN A 132 -25.33 -8.75 17.26
N ALA A 133 -24.86 -9.37 16.17
CA ALA A 133 -25.03 -8.82 14.83
C ALA A 133 -26.50 -8.73 14.43
N GLN A 134 -27.31 -9.73 14.82
CA GLN A 134 -28.77 -9.73 14.63
C GLN A 134 -29.45 -8.62 15.44
N ASP A 135 -29.02 -8.39 16.69
CA ASP A 135 -29.54 -7.29 17.53
C ASP A 135 -29.20 -5.89 16.97
N VAL A 136 -27.95 -5.66 16.56
CA VAL A 136 -27.53 -4.41 15.91
C VAL A 136 -28.29 -4.19 14.60
N TYR A 137 -28.57 -5.26 13.86
CA TYR A 137 -29.37 -5.20 12.64
C TYR A 137 -30.82 -4.79 12.91
N VAL A 138 -31.47 -5.41 13.90
CA VAL A 138 -32.84 -5.05 14.34
C VAL A 138 -32.92 -3.59 14.80
N GLN A 139 -31.95 -3.12 15.60
CA GLN A 139 -31.99 -1.78 16.19
C GLN A 139 -31.69 -0.64 15.20
N SER A 140 -30.87 -0.90 14.17
CA SER A 140 -30.37 0.17 13.28
C SER A 140 -29.95 -0.27 11.89
N GLY A 141 -29.65 -1.55 11.68
CA GLY A 141 -29.18 -2.05 10.38
C GLY A 141 -30.28 -2.10 9.34
N TYR A 142 -31.49 -2.53 9.73
CA TYR A 142 -32.64 -2.60 8.83
C TYR A 142 -33.01 -1.23 8.25
N GLU A 143 -33.23 -0.20 9.08
CA GLU A 143 -33.60 1.13 8.58
C GLU A 143 -32.48 1.79 7.77
N ARG A 144 -31.20 1.55 8.10
CA ARG A 144 -30.07 1.99 7.27
C ARG A 144 -30.04 1.30 5.91
N ALA A 145 -30.24 -0.02 5.88
CA ALA A 145 -30.29 -0.79 4.64
C ALA A 145 -31.51 -0.41 3.80
N ARG A 146 -32.65 -0.12 4.42
CA ARG A 146 -33.86 0.38 3.78
C ARG A 146 -33.65 1.76 3.18
N ALA A 147 -33.03 2.70 3.91
CA ALA A 147 -32.69 4.01 3.36
C ALA A 147 -31.70 3.91 2.18
N ALA A 148 -30.76 2.96 2.23
CA ALA A 148 -29.87 2.65 1.11
C ALA A 148 -30.62 2.03 -0.08
N ASP A 149 -31.64 1.21 0.14
CA ASP A 149 -32.50 0.67 -0.91
C ASP A 149 -33.43 1.72 -1.52
N GLU A 150 -33.99 2.63 -0.71
CA GLU A 150 -34.79 3.77 -1.16
C GLU A 150 -33.94 4.76 -1.99
N ALA A 151 -32.66 4.95 -1.63
CA ALA A 151 -31.71 5.75 -2.41
C ALA A 151 -31.26 5.08 -3.72
N ASN A 152 -31.21 3.74 -3.77
CA ASN A 152 -30.67 2.96 -4.90
C ASN A 152 -31.75 2.15 -5.66
N ASN A 153 -33.05 2.47 -5.49
CA ASN A 153 -34.17 1.73 -6.10
C ASN A 153 -34.15 0.20 -5.90
N ASN A 154 -33.63 -0.28 -4.77
CA ASN A 154 -33.38 -1.70 -4.45
C ASN A 154 -32.31 -2.42 -5.31
N GLN A 155 -31.54 -1.68 -6.12
CA GLN A 155 -30.52 -2.22 -7.02
C GLN A 155 -29.12 -2.28 -6.37
N HIS A 156 -28.99 -2.64 -5.09
CA HIS A 156 -27.73 -2.51 -4.35
C HIS A 156 -26.65 -3.53 -4.79
N GLN A 157 -27.00 -4.78 -5.03
CA GLN A 157 -26.05 -5.77 -5.57
C GLN A 157 -25.69 -5.45 -7.03
N GLU A 158 -26.62 -4.87 -7.80
CA GLU A 158 -26.32 -4.36 -9.14
C GLU A 158 -25.41 -3.13 -9.06
N HIS A 159 -25.57 -2.27 -8.06
CA HIS A 159 -24.68 -1.13 -7.78
C HIS A 159 -23.28 -1.60 -7.35
N LEU A 160 -23.16 -2.55 -6.42
CA LEU A 160 -21.87 -3.13 -6.03
C LEU A 160 -21.20 -3.89 -7.19
N ALA A 161 -21.96 -4.67 -7.95
CA ALA A 161 -21.44 -5.34 -9.16
C ALA A 161 -21.06 -4.32 -10.25
N ARG A 162 -21.75 -3.19 -10.34
CA ARG A 162 -21.37 -2.07 -11.22
C ARG A 162 -20.09 -1.41 -10.75
N LEU A 163 -19.91 -1.15 -9.46
CA LEU A 163 -18.66 -0.60 -8.90
C LEU A 163 -17.47 -1.56 -9.10
N ALA A 164 -17.66 -2.87 -8.88
CA ALA A 164 -16.65 -3.88 -9.20
C ALA A 164 -16.38 -3.97 -10.73
N GLY A 165 -17.40 -3.76 -11.55
CA GLY A 165 -17.29 -3.66 -13.00
C GLY A 165 -16.57 -2.40 -13.48
N GLU A 166 -16.80 -1.25 -12.84
CA GLU A 166 -16.12 0.03 -13.07
C GLU A 166 -14.62 -0.09 -12.70
N ASP A 167 -14.31 -0.63 -11.52
CA ASP A 167 -12.94 -0.94 -11.09
C ASP A 167 -12.24 -1.88 -12.09
N ARG A 168 -12.87 -3.01 -12.47
CA ARG A 168 -12.29 -3.95 -13.44
C ARG A 168 -12.13 -3.31 -14.84
N ALA A 169 -13.09 -2.50 -15.29
CA ALA A 169 -13.01 -1.79 -16.56
C ALA A 169 -11.88 -0.75 -16.57
N TYR A 170 -11.63 -0.08 -15.43
CA TYR A 170 -10.51 0.83 -15.29
C TYR A 170 -9.16 0.11 -15.29
N VAL A 171 -9.03 -1.02 -14.59
CA VAL A 171 -7.83 -1.86 -14.68
C VAL A 171 -7.64 -2.39 -16.11
N ALA A 172 -8.71 -2.75 -16.82
CA ALA A 172 -8.66 -3.14 -18.24
C ALA A 172 -8.19 -1.99 -19.16
N TYR A 173 -8.61 -0.76 -18.88
CA TYR A 173 -8.08 0.42 -19.56
C TYR A 173 -6.57 0.57 -19.30
N LEU A 174 -6.10 0.47 -18.05
CA LEU A 174 -4.68 0.58 -17.71
C LEU A 174 -3.85 -0.54 -18.37
N ALA A 175 -4.32 -1.78 -18.35
CA ALA A 175 -3.66 -2.94 -18.99
C ALA A 175 -3.40 -2.77 -20.50
N ALA A 176 -4.23 -1.99 -21.18
CA ALA A 176 -4.12 -1.71 -22.61
C ALA A 176 -3.41 -0.38 -22.93
N ASN A 177 -3.57 0.66 -22.10
CA ASN A 177 -3.22 2.04 -22.46
C ASN A 177 -2.15 2.70 -21.57
N ASP A 178 -1.87 2.17 -20.37
CA ASP A 178 -0.87 2.77 -19.49
C ASP A 178 0.52 2.76 -20.17
N PRO A 179 1.32 3.84 -20.15
CA PRO A 179 2.63 3.86 -20.80
C PRO A 179 3.68 2.97 -20.10
N GLY A 180 3.52 2.66 -18.82
CA GLY A 180 4.39 1.81 -18.01
C GLY A 180 4.31 0.33 -18.40
N VAL A 181 5.45 -0.33 -18.58
CA VAL A 181 5.48 -1.77 -18.91
C VAL A 181 5.12 -2.64 -17.71
N GLN A 182 5.50 -2.22 -16.50
CA GLN A 182 5.21 -2.96 -15.28
C GLN A 182 3.79 -2.69 -14.78
N VAL A 183 3.30 -1.45 -14.90
CA VAL A 183 1.89 -1.13 -14.61
C VAL A 183 0.95 -1.91 -15.53
N ARG A 184 1.20 -1.93 -16.86
CA ARG A 184 0.42 -2.77 -17.79
C ARG A 184 0.45 -4.25 -17.39
N ALA A 185 1.62 -4.80 -17.09
CA ALA A 185 1.75 -6.22 -16.71
C ALA A 185 1.02 -6.55 -15.39
N ALA A 186 1.07 -5.65 -14.41
CA ALA A 186 0.34 -5.78 -13.14
C ALA A 186 -1.18 -5.72 -13.36
N ALA A 187 -1.66 -4.80 -14.21
CA ALA A 187 -3.06 -4.66 -14.55
C ALA A 187 -3.59 -5.88 -15.35
N GLN A 188 -2.81 -6.40 -16.31
CA GLN A 188 -3.14 -7.63 -17.05
C GLN A 188 -3.38 -8.81 -16.11
N ARG A 189 -2.43 -9.07 -15.19
CA ARG A 189 -2.57 -10.12 -14.16
C ARG A 189 -3.80 -9.94 -13.27
N ALA A 190 -4.19 -8.69 -12.97
CA ALA A 190 -5.35 -8.42 -12.13
C ALA A 190 -6.68 -8.71 -12.86
N ILE A 191 -6.77 -8.48 -14.17
CA ILE A 191 -7.97 -8.77 -14.98
C ILE A 191 -8.14 -10.27 -15.22
N GLU A 192 -7.04 -11.00 -15.38
CA GLU A 192 -7.02 -12.47 -15.45
C GLU A 192 -7.47 -13.14 -14.15
N GLY A 193 -7.49 -12.39 -13.04
CA GLY A 193 -7.93 -12.83 -11.72
C GLY A 193 -9.38 -12.50 -11.37
N ASP A 194 -9.70 -12.69 -10.10
CA ASP A 194 -10.97 -12.33 -9.48
C ASP A 194 -10.97 -10.88 -8.96
N ASP A 195 -12.09 -10.44 -8.39
CA ASP A 195 -12.25 -9.08 -7.87
C ASP A 195 -11.28 -8.80 -6.70
N THR A 196 -10.82 -9.85 -5.99
CA THR A 196 -9.73 -9.78 -5.01
C THR A 196 -8.42 -9.32 -5.66
N GLN A 197 -8.08 -9.81 -6.87
CA GLN A 197 -6.88 -9.35 -7.59
C GLN A 197 -7.01 -7.88 -8.04
N VAL A 198 -8.20 -7.43 -8.41
CA VAL A 198 -8.47 -6.02 -8.74
C VAL A 198 -8.24 -5.12 -7.52
N GLY A 199 -8.74 -5.50 -6.32
CA GLY A 199 -8.45 -4.78 -5.08
C GLY A 199 -6.96 -4.81 -4.68
N LEU A 200 -6.28 -5.95 -4.85
CA LEU A 200 -4.83 -6.06 -4.59
C LEU A 200 -3.99 -5.25 -5.58
N PHE A 201 -4.46 -5.05 -6.82
CA PHE A 201 -3.82 -4.17 -7.79
C PHE A 201 -3.77 -2.73 -7.29
N PHE A 202 -4.92 -2.13 -6.96
CA PHE A 202 -4.97 -0.75 -6.44
C PHE A 202 -4.17 -0.61 -5.14
N LYS A 203 -4.27 -1.59 -4.24
CA LYS A 203 -3.64 -1.53 -2.91
C LYS A 203 -2.12 -1.71 -2.92
N TYR A 204 -1.59 -2.52 -3.85
CA TYR A 204 -0.17 -2.90 -3.84
C TYR A 204 0.49 -2.89 -5.22
N TYR A 205 -0.03 -3.65 -6.19
CA TYR A 205 0.73 -3.96 -7.41
C TYR A 205 0.85 -2.78 -8.38
N TRP A 206 -0.13 -1.88 -8.42
CA TRP A 206 -0.08 -0.67 -9.22
C TRP A 206 1.07 0.24 -8.79
N GLY A 207 1.21 0.49 -7.47
CA GLY A 207 2.30 1.29 -6.93
C GLY A 207 3.68 0.66 -7.15
N ILE A 208 3.80 -0.65 -6.92
CA ILE A 208 5.06 -1.38 -7.18
C ILE A 208 5.42 -1.33 -8.67
N GLY A 209 4.45 -1.48 -9.58
CA GLY A 209 4.66 -1.35 -11.01
C GLY A 209 5.15 0.05 -11.39
N ALA A 210 4.52 1.08 -10.85
CA ALA A 210 4.89 2.49 -11.06
C ALA A 210 6.35 2.79 -10.70
N ASP A 211 6.79 2.30 -9.54
CA ASP A 211 8.15 2.52 -9.05
C ASP A 211 9.17 1.81 -9.95
N LEU A 212 8.90 0.57 -10.34
CA LEU A 212 9.75 -0.21 -11.24
C LEU A 212 9.82 0.38 -12.66
N ASP A 213 8.75 1.00 -13.15
CA ASP A 213 8.74 1.70 -14.44
C ASP A 213 9.60 2.99 -14.39
N ASN A 214 9.55 3.74 -13.29
CA ASN A 214 10.39 4.93 -13.04
C ASN A 214 11.87 4.56 -12.88
N GLU A 215 12.20 3.61 -12.00
CA GLU A 215 13.56 3.06 -11.83
C GLU A 215 14.11 2.50 -13.15
N GLY A 216 13.26 1.77 -13.90
CA GLY A 216 13.60 1.22 -15.20
C GLY A 216 13.88 2.29 -16.26
N PHE A 217 13.15 3.40 -16.24
CA PHE A 217 13.43 4.55 -17.10
C PHE A 217 14.75 5.22 -16.72
N ARG A 218 14.92 5.64 -15.46
CA ARG A 218 16.13 6.29 -14.94
C ARG A 218 17.41 5.50 -15.22
N ARG A 219 17.38 4.18 -15.03
CA ARG A 219 18.53 3.32 -15.32
C ARG A 219 18.89 3.34 -16.80
N ARG A 220 17.91 3.15 -17.71
CA ARG A 220 18.16 3.14 -19.16
C ARG A 220 18.68 4.48 -19.67
N THR A 221 18.11 5.59 -19.19
CA THR A 221 18.52 6.93 -19.63
C THR A 221 19.91 7.32 -19.10
N LEU A 222 20.28 6.88 -17.88
CA LEU A 222 21.66 7.00 -17.37
C LEU A 222 22.66 6.16 -18.19
N GLU A 223 22.33 4.90 -18.48
CA GLU A 223 23.15 4.01 -19.32
C GLU A 223 23.35 4.59 -20.73
N GLN A 224 22.28 5.10 -21.36
CA GLN A 224 22.32 5.77 -22.65
C GLN A 224 23.19 7.05 -22.59
N ASN A 225 23.10 7.83 -21.52
CA ASN A 225 23.92 9.03 -21.36
C ASN A 225 25.42 8.68 -21.30
N GLU A 226 25.79 7.63 -20.56
CA GLU A 226 27.18 7.21 -20.44
C GLU A 226 27.75 6.75 -21.80
N ILE A 227 26.95 6.01 -22.59
CA ILE A 227 27.32 5.58 -23.94
C ILE A 227 27.62 6.80 -24.82
N TRP A 228 26.74 7.80 -24.85
CA TRP A 228 26.94 9.02 -25.63
C TRP A 228 28.14 9.84 -25.16
N HIS A 229 28.30 10.05 -23.85
CA HIS A 229 29.47 10.74 -23.31
C HIS A 229 30.78 10.03 -23.64
N ARG A 230 30.82 8.70 -23.60
CA ARG A 230 32.01 7.91 -23.95
C ARG A 230 32.36 8.01 -25.43
N ALA A 231 31.38 7.87 -26.31
CA ALA A 231 31.57 7.96 -27.76
C ALA A 231 32.04 9.35 -28.20
N ILE A 232 31.34 10.40 -27.76
CA ILE A 232 31.67 11.78 -28.13
C ILE A 232 33.02 12.22 -27.56
N ARG A 233 33.37 11.78 -26.34
CA ARG A 233 34.71 12.03 -25.79
C ARG A 233 35.80 11.41 -26.66
N ALA A 234 35.67 10.16 -27.06
CA ALA A 234 36.67 9.49 -27.91
C ALA A 234 36.83 10.17 -29.28
N LEU A 235 35.72 10.62 -29.89
CA LEU A 235 35.75 11.37 -31.14
C LEU A 235 36.40 12.76 -30.97
N THR A 236 36.09 13.45 -29.88
CA THR A 236 36.67 14.77 -29.55
C THR A 236 38.17 14.68 -29.27
N ASP A 237 38.60 13.71 -28.46
CA ASP A 237 40.01 13.47 -28.14
C ASP A 237 40.81 13.12 -29.43
N ALA A 238 40.21 12.34 -30.35
CA ALA A 238 40.80 12.03 -31.65
C ALA A 238 40.88 13.25 -32.58
N ALA A 239 39.84 14.08 -32.63
CA ALA A 239 39.83 15.32 -33.42
C ALA A 239 40.92 16.29 -32.95
N LEU A 240 41.03 16.51 -31.63
CA LEU A 240 42.04 17.37 -31.02
C LEU A 240 43.48 16.84 -31.25
N ALA A 241 43.67 15.51 -31.24
CA ALA A 241 44.94 14.89 -31.58
C ALA A 241 45.32 15.12 -33.06
N ALA A 242 44.34 15.03 -33.97
CA ALA A 242 44.54 15.32 -35.39
C ALA A 242 44.84 16.81 -35.64
N GLU A 243 44.16 17.75 -34.96
CA GLU A 243 44.47 19.19 -35.00
C GLU A 243 45.84 19.53 -34.39
N LYS A 244 46.31 18.74 -33.43
CA LYS A 244 47.68 18.85 -32.91
C LYS A 244 48.69 18.38 -33.97
N ALA A 245 48.44 17.23 -34.59
CA ALA A 245 49.28 16.71 -35.67
C ALA A 245 49.30 17.63 -36.91
N GLU A 246 48.20 18.33 -37.23
CA GLU A 246 48.17 19.39 -38.26
C GLU A 246 49.20 20.48 -37.95
N ARG A 247 49.22 20.99 -36.72
CA ARG A 247 50.10 22.08 -36.27
C ARG A 247 51.56 21.68 -36.13
N GLU A 248 51.84 20.41 -35.85
CA GLU A 248 53.19 19.87 -35.64
C GLU A 248 53.81 19.26 -36.92
N SER A 249 53.03 19.12 -38.00
CA SER A 249 53.46 18.59 -39.29
C SER A 249 53.64 19.67 -40.35
N SER A 250 54.17 19.30 -41.52
CA SER A 250 54.27 20.18 -42.69
C SER A 250 53.84 19.47 -43.98
N GLY A 251 53.45 20.26 -44.99
CA GLY A 251 53.04 19.76 -46.31
C GLY A 251 51.89 18.77 -46.25
N GLU A 252 52.03 17.66 -47.00
CA GLU A 252 50.99 16.64 -47.13
C GLU A 252 50.63 15.93 -45.81
N LEU A 253 51.56 15.86 -44.85
CA LEU A 253 51.27 15.29 -43.51
C LEU A 253 50.33 16.20 -42.71
N ALA A 254 50.55 17.52 -42.75
CA ALA A 254 49.64 18.49 -42.13
C ALA A 254 48.25 18.46 -42.79
N ARG A 255 48.22 18.35 -44.12
CA ARG A 255 46.98 18.20 -44.89
C ARG A 255 46.19 16.95 -44.48
N LYS A 256 46.86 15.80 -44.41
CA LYS A 256 46.23 14.53 -44.00
C LYS A 256 45.67 14.62 -42.57
N ALA A 257 46.43 15.22 -41.64
CA ALA A 257 45.98 15.43 -40.27
C ALA A 257 44.74 16.35 -40.19
N ARG A 258 44.69 17.42 -40.99
CA ARG A 258 43.52 18.29 -41.12
C ARG A 258 42.29 17.55 -41.64
N LEU A 259 42.44 16.70 -42.66
CA LEU A 259 41.33 15.91 -43.20
C LEU A 259 40.78 14.90 -42.17
N ASP A 260 41.65 14.28 -41.37
CA ASP A 260 41.23 13.41 -40.25
C ASP A 260 40.48 14.23 -39.17
N ALA A 261 41.00 15.41 -38.80
CA ALA A 261 40.33 16.32 -37.86
C ALA A 261 38.92 16.73 -38.33
N ILE A 262 38.76 17.09 -39.60
CA ILE A 262 37.44 17.40 -40.20
C ILE A 262 36.50 16.19 -40.05
N ALA A 263 36.96 15.00 -40.44
CA ALA A 263 36.15 13.78 -40.36
C ALA A 263 35.71 13.44 -38.93
N ARG A 264 36.60 13.58 -37.92
CA ARG A 264 36.24 13.32 -36.51
C ARG A 264 35.28 14.37 -35.96
N TRP A 265 35.44 15.64 -36.34
CA TRP A 265 34.51 16.69 -35.92
C TRP A 265 33.13 16.56 -36.58
N ASP A 266 33.05 16.18 -37.85
CA ASP A 266 31.78 15.86 -38.52
C ASP A 266 31.08 14.66 -37.85
N GLU A 267 31.83 13.62 -37.50
CA GLU A 267 31.30 12.45 -36.82
C GLU A 267 30.81 12.78 -35.40
N ALA A 268 31.60 13.56 -34.62
CA ALA A 268 31.16 14.07 -33.33
C ALA A 268 29.90 14.94 -33.45
N ALA A 269 29.78 15.76 -34.50
CA ALA A 269 28.59 16.56 -34.76
C ALA A 269 27.37 15.70 -35.08
N ARG A 270 27.55 14.64 -35.88
CA ARG A 270 26.49 13.67 -36.25
C ARG A 270 26.00 12.89 -35.04
N GLU A 271 26.89 12.31 -34.24
CA GLU A 271 26.52 11.51 -33.07
C GLU A 271 25.89 12.38 -31.96
N ALA A 272 26.40 13.60 -31.74
CA ALA A 272 25.78 14.53 -30.78
C ALA A 272 24.40 15.00 -31.27
N GLY A 273 24.23 15.20 -32.59
CA GLY A 273 22.94 15.49 -33.20
C GLY A 273 21.93 14.35 -33.01
N GLN A 274 22.35 13.10 -33.18
CA GLN A 274 21.50 11.93 -32.94
C GLN A 274 21.12 11.81 -31.45
N SER A 275 22.09 11.99 -30.54
CA SER A 275 21.81 12.00 -29.10
C SER A 275 20.75 13.04 -28.72
N SER A 276 20.80 14.25 -29.30
CA SER A 276 19.76 15.27 -29.12
C SER A 276 18.36 14.79 -29.54
N VAL A 277 18.25 14.08 -30.67
CA VAL A 277 16.97 13.50 -31.13
C VAL A 277 16.48 12.41 -30.17
N ASP A 278 17.36 11.50 -29.74
CA ASP A 278 17.04 10.42 -28.81
C ASP A 278 16.54 10.98 -27.46
N TRP A 279 17.18 12.01 -26.92
CA TRP A 279 16.77 12.66 -25.67
C TRP A 279 15.41 13.35 -25.76
N ASN A 280 15.06 13.91 -26.92
CA ASN A 280 13.70 14.40 -27.17
C ASN A 280 12.66 13.25 -27.20
N ALA A 281 13.04 12.06 -27.66
CA ALA A 281 12.18 10.87 -27.61
C ALA A 281 12.01 10.35 -26.18
N GLU A 282 13.05 10.36 -25.34
CA GLU A 282 12.92 10.02 -23.91
C GLU A 282 12.07 11.06 -23.15
N LYS A 283 12.20 12.35 -23.47
CA LYS A 283 11.29 13.40 -22.95
C LYS A 283 9.83 13.07 -23.27
N ALA A 284 9.51 12.74 -24.51
CA ALA A 284 8.14 12.44 -24.92
C ALA A 284 7.54 11.23 -24.17
N LYS A 285 8.37 10.24 -23.77
CA LYS A 285 7.93 9.12 -22.92
C LYS A 285 7.66 9.57 -21.48
N ALA A 286 8.49 10.44 -20.92
CA ALA A 286 8.29 11.01 -19.60
C ALA A 286 7.05 11.93 -19.54
N ASP A 287 6.82 12.74 -20.59
CA ASP A 287 5.59 13.53 -20.75
C ASP A 287 4.34 12.62 -20.79
N ALA A 288 4.39 11.52 -21.55
CA ALA A 288 3.29 10.56 -21.64
C ALA A 288 3.00 9.86 -20.30
N GLN A 289 4.03 9.54 -19.52
CA GLN A 289 3.89 9.06 -18.14
C GLN A 289 3.20 10.11 -17.26
N ALA A 290 3.71 11.34 -17.21
CA ALA A 290 3.08 12.41 -16.42
C ALA A 290 1.60 12.64 -16.80
N ALA A 291 1.26 12.56 -18.09
CA ALA A 291 -0.11 12.67 -18.58
C ALA A 291 -1.00 11.47 -18.18
N ALA A 292 -0.44 10.25 -18.11
CA ALA A 292 -1.17 9.09 -17.60
C ALA A 292 -1.46 9.23 -16.09
N TRP A 293 -0.48 9.69 -15.30
CA TRP A 293 -0.66 9.97 -13.87
C TRP A 293 -1.70 11.06 -13.59
N ALA A 294 -1.75 12.11 -14.42
CA ALA A 294 -2.80 13.11 -14.37
C ALA A 294 -4.21 12.51 -14.63
N GLN A 295 -4.34 11.60 -15.59
CA GLN A 295 -5.59 10.86 -15.87
C GLN A 295 -5.99 9.94 -14.72
N VAL A 296 -5.03 9.27 -14.05
CA VAL A 296 -5.34 8.51 -12.83
C VAL A 296 -5.86 9.42 -11.72
N ALA A 297 -5.25 10.59 -11.52
CA ALA A 297 -5.74 11.55 -10.54
C ALA A 297 -7.15 12.10 -10.89
N GLU A 298 -7.50 12.21 -12.17
CA GLU A 298 -8.85 12.61 -12.60
C GLU A 298 -9.88 11.50 -12.40
N HIS A 299 -9.54 10.25 -12.73
CA HIS A 299 -10.37 9.09 -12.42
C HIS A 299 -10.61 8.96 -10.91
N ALA A 300 -9.55 9.03 -10.09
CA ALA A 300 -9.63 8.92 -8.64
C ALA A 300 -10.47 10.02 -7.95
N ARG A 301 -10.65 11.20 -8.57
CA ARG A 301 -11.56 12.25 -8.08
C ARG A 301 -13.03 11.99 -8.39
N SER A 302 -13.32 11.14 -9.38
CA SER A 302 -14.68 10.89 -9.89
C SER A 302 -15.19 9.47 -9.60
N ALA A 303 -14.29 8.55 -9.22
CA ALA A 303 -14.60 7.19 -8.84
C ALA A 303 -15.51 7.11 -7.61
N GLN A 304 -16.40 6.11 -7.61
CA GLN A 304 -17.42 5.89 -6.58
C GLN A 304 -17.23 4.58 -5.79
N SER A 305 -16.19 3.81 -6.10
CA SER A 305 -15.88 2.53 -5.46
C SER A 305 -15.15 2.70 -4.12
N GLU A 306 -15.16 1.66 -3.29
CA GLU A 306 -14.61 1.65 -1.92
C GLU A 306 -13.07 1.56 -1.85
N GLN A 307 -12.34 1.84 -2.94
CA GLN A 307 -10.88 1.86 -2.94
C GLN A 307 -10.32 3.05 -2.13
N ASP A 308 -9.05 2.96 -1.71
CA ASP A 308 -8.34 4.07 -1.06
C ASP A 308 -7.92 5.14 -2.09
N TRP A 309 -8.92 5.85 -2.63
CA TRP A 309 -8.73 6.90 -3.63
C TRP A 309 -7.91 8.08 -3.10
N ALA A 310 -7.86 8.29 -1.78
CA ALA A 310 -7.00 9.31 -1.17
C ALA A 310 -5.51 8.97 -1.31
N ALA A 311 -5.10 7.73 -1.01
CA ALA A 311 -3.73 7.27 -1.23
C ALA A 311 -3.37 7.24 -2.73
N ILE A 312 -4.32 6.90 -3.60
CA ILE A 312 -4.15 6.93 -5.06
C ILE A 312 -3.89 8.35 -5.57
N LEU A 313 -4.63 9.35 -5.06
CA LEU A 313 -4.46 10.76 -5.43
C LEU A 313 -3.10 11.34 -5.00
N ASP A 314 -2.66 11.06 -3.78
CA ASP A 314 -1.35 11.51 -3.26
C ASP A 314 -0.20 10.90 -4.06
N ARG A 315 -0.29 9.59 -4.34
CA ARG A 315 0.67 8.91 -5.22
C ARG A 315 0.66 9.53 -6.61
N ALA A 316 -0.50 9.80 -7.19
CA ALA A 316 -0.58 10.33 -8.54
C ALA A 316 -0.02 11.75 -8.67
N ALA A 317 -0.21 12.61 -7.66
CA ALA A 317 0.44 13.92 -7.60
C ALA A 317 1.97 13.77 -7.57
N THR A 318 2.48 12.91 -6.67
CA THR A 318 3.91 12.64 -6.50
C THR A 318 4.56 12.07 -7.76
N SER A 319 3.92 11.07 -8.38
CA SER A 319 4.39 10.45 -9.62
C SER A 319 4.35 11.41 -10.81
N THR A 320 3.31 12.24 -10.93
CA THR A 320 3.23 13.30 -11.96
C THR A 320 4.41 14.26 -11.84
N GLY A 321 4.73 14.71 -10.62
CA GLY A 321 5.89 15.54 -10.34
C GLY A 321 7.21 14.87 -10.74
N SER A 322 7.44 13.64 -10.29
CA SER A 322 8.68 12.92 -10.64
C SER A 322 8.84 12.71 -12.14
N TRP A 323 7.78 12.45 -12.91
CA TRP A 323 7.88 12.29 -14.36
C TRP A 323 8.07 13.63 -15.10
N ALA A 324 7.55 14.74 -14.56
CA ALA A 324 7.84 16.07 -15.06
C ALA A 324 9.32 16.46 -14.86
N ASP A 325 9.92 16.07 -13.73
CA ASP A 325 11.36 16.25 -13.49
C ASP A 325 12.22 15.44 -14.48
N GLU A 326 11.86 14.17 -14.75
CA GLU A 326 12.52 13.36 -15.78
C GLU A 326 12.41 13.99 -17.19
N ALA A 327 11.24 14.54 -17.54
CA ALA A 327 11.04 15.23 -18.81
C ALA A 327 11.88 16.52 -18.91
N ALA A 328 11.96 17.29 -17.83
CA ALA A 328 12.81 18.48 -17.76
C ALA A 328 14.30 18.14 -17.87
N TRP A 329 14.74 17.04 -17.22
CA TRP A 329 16.11 16.55 -17.35
C TRP A 329 16.41 16.06 -18.77
N ALA A 330 15.54 15.26 -19.38
CA ALA A 330 15.71 14.79 -20.76
C ALA A 330 15.80 15.96 -21.76
N LEU A 331 14.98 17.01 -21.59
CA LEU A 331 15.09 18.24 -22.37
C LEU A 331 16.46 18.93 -22.19
N SER A 332 16.97 19.00 -20.95
CA SER A 332 18.30 19.58 -20.68
C SER A 332 19.43 18.83 -21.39
N GLN A 333 19.34 17.49 -21.46
CA GLN A 333 20.29 16.66 -22.20
C GLN A 333 20.18 16.93 -23.70
N ALA A 334 18.96 16.96 -24.26
CA ALA A 334 18.76 17.27 -25.68
C ALA A 334 19.39 18.62 -26.08
N THR A 335 19.17 19.68 -25.29
CA THR A 335 19.81 20.99 -25.51
C THR A 335 21.34 20.90 -25.42
N PHE A 336 21.89 20.22 -24.41
CA PHE A 336 23.34 20.05 -24.26
C PHE A 336 23.98 19.35 -25.48
N TRP A 337 23.36 18.28 -25.98
CA TRP A 337 23.85 17.53 -27.14
C TRP A 337 23.72 18.33 -28.43
N GLN A 338 22.65 19.11 -28.61
CA GLN A 338 22.47 20.02 -29.74
C GLN A 338 23.53 21.14 -29.78
N ASP A 339 23.85 21.71 -28.62
CA ASP A 339 24.92 22.70 -28.46
C ASP A 339 26.28 22.10 -28.82
N LEU A 340 26.54 20.86 -28.41
CA LEU A 340 27.79 20.17 -28.67
C LEU A 340 27.93 19.81 -30.16
N ALA A 341 26.84 19.35 -30.81
CA ALA A 341 26.79 19.14 -32.25
C ALA A 341 27.11 20.42 -33.03
N THR A 342 26.57 21.54 -32.59
CA THR A 342 26.81 22.87 -33.19
C THR A 342 28.27 23.31 -33.02
N LYS A 343 28.88 23.07 -31.85
CA LYS A 343 30.29 23.36 -31.59
C LYS A 343 31.22 22.47 -32.44
N ALA A 344 30.97 21.16 -32.49
CA ALA A 344 31.76 20.23 -33.29
C ALA A 344 31.71 20.57 -34.79
N LYS A 345 30.51 20.90 -35.32
CA LYS A 345 30.36 21.37 -36.70
C LYS A 345 31.17 22.63 -36.97
N LYS A 346 31.14 23.62 -36.05
CA LYS A 346 31.93 24.85 -36.18
C LYS A 346 33.44 24.57 -36.21
N SER A 347 33.93 23.57 -35.46
CA SER A 347 35.33 23.14 -35.53
C SER A 347 35.67 22.50 -36.88
N ALA A 348 34.80 21.63 -37.42
CA ALA A 348 34.96 21.05 -38.75
C ALA A 348 35.03 22.14 -39.84
N ASP A 349 34.11 23.10 -39.80
CA ASP A 349 34.06 24.22 -40.76
C ASP A 349 35.32 25.11 -40.66
N ALA A 350 35.77 25.45 -39.45
CA ALA A 350 37.03 26.18 -39.26
C ALA A 350 38.27 25.40 -39.74
N ALA A 351 38.24 24.07 -39.76
CA ALA A 351 39.29 23.24 -40.36
C ALA A 351 39.18 23.17 -41.90
N ARG A 352 37.97 23.18 -42.47
CA ARG A 352 37.75 23.31 -43.92
C ARG A 352 38.25 24.65 -44.47
N ASP A 353 38.03 25.74 -43.76
CA ASP A 353 38.49 27.07 -44.18
C ASP A 353 40.03 27.13 -44.28
N ARG A 354 40.74 26.48 -43.35
CA ARG A 354 42.21 26.31 -43.41
C ARG A 354 42.66 25.44 -44.59
N GLU A 355 41.85 24.48 -45.03
CA GLU A 355 42.12 23.65 -46.21
C GLU A 355 41.93 24.44 -47.51
N LEU A 356 40.93 25.32 -47.58
CA LEU A 356 40.68 26.16 -48.75
C LEU A 356 41.74 27.25 -48.92
N GLY A 357 42.19 27.88 -47.82
CA GLY A 357 43.25 28.89 -47.84
C GLY A 357 44.68 28.34 -48.04
N ALA A 358 44.84 27.01 -48.13
CA ALA A 358 46.13 26.33 -48.36
C ALA A 358 46.28 25.77 -49.79
N ARG A 359 45.33 26.08 -50.69
CA ARG A 359 45.35 25.75 -52.11
C ARG A 359 45.70 26.97 -52.96
#